data_AF-A0A661JGC2-F1
#
_entry.id   AF-A0A661JGC2-F1
#
_cell.length_a   1.000
_cell.length_b   1.000
_cell.length_c   1.000
_cell.angle_alpha   90.00
_cell.angle_beta   90.00
_cell.angle_gamma   90.00
#
_symmetry.space_group_name_H-M   'P 1'
#
loop_
_entity.id
_entity.type
_entity.pdbx_description
1 polymer ?
#
loop_
_entity_poly.entity_id
_entity_poly.type
_entity_poly.pdbx_seq_one_letter_code
_entity_poly.pdbx_strand_id
1 'polypeptide(L)'
;MSVKITVLCFTLIIYILILVAFNKARAKYAGGKIGAVINLILITVILLFIADYVKLFDEYLSENILFMFQSLFRAAALSVLAFGGIRIASE
;
A
#
# COMPACT_ATOMS: atom_id res chain seq x y z
N MET A 1 21.13 -3.06 15.38
CA MET A 1 19.84 -2.70 14.77
C MET A 1 18.87 -3.85 15.04
N SER A 2 17.67 -3.59 15.59
CA SER A 2 16.69 -4.65 15.89
C SER A 2 16.22 -5.31 14.59
N VAL A 3 16.01 -6.64 14.59
CA VAL A 3 15.53 -7.40 13.41
C VAL A 3 14.26 -6.79 12.83
N LYS A 4 13.36 -6.29 13.70
CA LYS A 4 12.13 -5.59 13.28
C LYS A 4 12.43 -4.36 12.41
N ILE A 5 13.38 -3.53 12.82
CA ILE A 5 13.76 -2.30 12.12
C ILE A 5 14.42 -2.64 10.78
N THR A 6 15.28 -3.65 10.75
CA THR A 6 15.91 -4.12 9.50
C THR A 6 14.86 -4.55 8.48
N VAL A 7 13.89 -5.37 8.90
CA VAL A 7 12.79 -5.82 8.03
C VAL A 7 11.97 -4.63 7.55
N LEU A 8 11.61 -3.69 8.44
CA LEU A 8 10.88 -2.49 8.06
C LEU A 8 11.65 -1.65 7.02
N CYS A 9 12.96 -1.44 7.19
CA CYS A 9 13.79 -0.73 6.23
C CYS A 9 13.82 -1.40 4.84
N PHE A 10 13.98 -2.72 4.77
CA PHE A 10 13.93 -3.42 3.48
C PHE A 10 12.55 -3.32 2.83
N THR A 11 11.48 -3.46 3.62
CA THR A 11 10.10 -3.26 3.17
C THR A 11 9.86 -1.83 2.69
N LEU A 12 10.48 -0.81 3.32
CA LEU A 12 10.43 0.59 2.88
C LEU A 12 10.94 0.72 1.46
N ILE A 13 12.13 0.15 1.22
CA ILE A 13 12.80 0.24 -0.07
C ILE A 13 11.93 -0.38 -1.15
N ILE A 14 11.34 -1.55 -0.88
CA ILE A 14 10.41 -2.19 -1.81
C ILE A 14 9.19 -1.29 -2.09
N TYR A 15 8.58 -0.71 -1.06
CA TYR A 15 7.46 0.21 -1.26
C TYR A 15 7.83 1.43 -2.10
N ILE A 16 9.00 2.04 -1.85
CA ILE A 16 9.51 3.15 -2.64
C ILE A 16 9.74 2.73 -4.09
N LEU A 17 10.36 1.57 -4.32
CA LEU A 17 10.60 1.06 -5.67
C LEU A 17 9.29 0.86 -6.45
N ILE A 18 8.27 0.29 -5.80
CA ILE A 18 6.94 0.12 -6.39
C ILE A 18 6.34 1.49 -6.73
N LEU A 19 6.31 2.42 -5.77
CA LEU A 19 5.74 3.75 -6.00
C LEU A 19 6.46 4.50 -7.14
N VAL A 20 7.79 4.46 -7.19
CA VAL A 20 8.57 5.12 -8.25
C VAL A 20 8.31 4.46 -9.61
N ALA A 21 8.34 3.13 -9.69
CA ALA A 21 8.11 2.39 -10.92
C ALA A 21 6.70 2.63 -11.48
N PHE A 22 5.67 2.50 -10.63
CA PHE A 22 4.28 2.71 -11.04
C PHE A 22 3.96 4.18 -11.29
N ASN A 23 4.56 5.13 -10.57
CA ASN A 23 4.37 6.55 -10.87
C ASN A 23 5.00 6.92 -12.23
N LYS A 24 6.18 6.37 -12.55
CA LYS A 24 6.78 6.54 -13.89
C LYS A 24 5.92 5.88 -14.98
N ALA A 25 5.35 4.72 -14.70
CA ALA A 25 4.40 4.07 -15.61
C ALA A 25 3.12 4.92 -15.79
N ARG A 26 2.59 5.53 -14.72
CA ARG A 26 1.42 6.41 -14.77
C ARG A 26 1.63 7.57 -15.73
N ALA A 27 2.79 8.21 -15.70
CA ALA A 27 3.13 9.30 -16.60
C ALA A 27 3.21 8.84 -18.08
N LYS A 28 3.67 7.60 -18.32
CA LYS A 28 3.79 7.02 -19.67
C LYS A 28 2.45 6.52 -20.24
N TYR A 29 1.60 5.94 -19.40
CA TYR A 29 0.29 5.40 -19.76
C TYR A 29 -0.84 6.30 -19.25
N ALA A 30 -0.62 7.61 -19.31
CA ALA A 30 -1.58 8.59 -18.82
C ALA A 30 -2.88 8.50 -19.64
N GLY A 31 -3.98 8.13 -18.97
CA GLY A 31 -5.29 7.96 -19.58
C GLY A 31 -5.66 6.50 -19.89
N GLY A 32 -6.95 6.25 -20.05
CA GLY A 32 -7.51 4.93 -20.34
C GLY A 32 -7.43 3.93 -19.18
N LYS A 33 -7.80 2.67 -19.47
CA LYS A 33 -7.91 1.60 -18.47
C LYS A 33 -6.58 1.30 -17.77
N ILE A 34 -5.46 1.34 -18.50
CA ILE A 34 -4.12 1.07 -17.94
C ILE A 34 -3.75 2.12 -16.88
N GLY A 35 -4.00 3.41 -17.16
CA GLY A 35 -3.76 4.48 -16.19
C GLY A 35 -4.62 4.32 -14.93
N ALA A 36 -5.87 3.88 -15.08
CA ALA A 36 -6.76 3.59 -13.95
C ALA A 36 -6.24 2.42 -13.08
N VAL A 37 -5.76 1.33 -13.70
CA VAL A 37 -5.15 0.19 -12.99
C VAL A 37 -3.89 0.64 -12.24
N ILE A 38 -3.03 1.45 -12.87
CA ILE A 38 -1.82 1.96 -12.22
C ILE A 38 -2.18 2.83 -11.01
N ASN A 39 -3.18 3.70 -11.14
CA ASN A 39 -3.63 4.53 -10.02
C ASN A 39 -4.20 3.69 -8.88
N LEU A 40 -4.93 2.61 -9.21
CA LEU A 40 -5.43 1.66 -8.23
C LEU A 40 -4.29 0.98 -7.46
N ILE A 41 -3.27 0.51 -8.17
CA ILE A 41 -2.09 -0.11 -7.56
C ILE A 41 -1.38 0.88 -6.63
N LEU A 42 -1.20 2.14 -7.05
CA LEU A 42 -0.58 3.17 -6.22
C LEU A 42 -1.36 3.39 -4.91
N ILE A 43 -2.69 3.49 -4.97
CA ILE A 43 -3.52 3.69 -3.77
C ILE A 43 -3.43 2.46 -2.85
N THR A 44 -3.54 1.26 -3.39
CA THR A 44 -3.41 0.00 -2.63
C THR A 44 -2.06 -0.08 -1.92
N VAL A 45 -0.98 0.25 -2.63
CA VAL A 45 0.39 0.23 -2.09
C VAL A 45 0.57 1.24 -0.96
N ILE A 46 -0.02 2.44 -1.06
CA ILE A 46 0.00 3.43 0.02
C ILE A 46 -0.75 2.91 1.26
N LEU A 47 -1.90 2.28 1.08
CA LEU A 47 -2.66 1.70 2.19
C LEU A 47 -1.89 0.55 2.87
N LEU A 48 -1.26 -0.33 2.10
CA LEU A 48 -0.42 -1.41 2.64
C LEU A 48 0.81 -0.86 3.38
N PHE A 49 1.44 0.19 2.83
CA PHE A 49 2.53 0.90 3.48
C PHE A 49 2.11 1.41 4.86
N ILE A 50 0.98 2.10 4.96
CA ILE A 50 0.46 2.59 6.25
C ILE A 50 0.21 1.40 7.19
N ALA A 51 -0.41 0.32 6.71
CA ALA A 51 -0.69 -0.85 7.53
C ALA A 51 0.56 -1.48 8.16
N ASP A 52 1.65 -1.57 7.41
CA ASP A 52 2.90 -2.15 7.90
C ASP A 52 3.66 -1.20 8.84
N TYR A 53 3.54 0.11 8.61
CA TYR A 53 4.26 1.15 9.36
C TYR A 53 3.54 1.63 10.63
N VAL A 54 2.27 1.29 10.82
CA VAL A 54 1.57 1.45 12.11
C VAL A 54 2.37 0.84 13.26
N LYS A 55 3.16 -0.22 13.00
CA LYS A 55 4.05 -0.85 14.00
C LYS A 55 5.13 0.07 14.58
N LEU A 56 5.45 1.20 13.94
CA LEU A 56 6.37 2.19 14.49
C LEU A 56 5.78 2.95 15.69
N PHE A 57 4.47 2.86 15.90
CA PHE A 57 3.78 3.47 17.03
C PHE A 57 3.66 2.51 18.23
N ASP A 58 4.46 1.45 18.29
CA ASP A 58 4.42 0.47 19.38
C ASP A 58 4.76 1.05 20.76
N GLU A 59 5.57 2.10 20.80
CA GLU A 59 5.86 2.87 22.02
C GLU A 59 4.65 3.68 22.53
N TYR A 60 3.66 3.98 21.67
CA TYR A 60 2.55 4.88 21.98
C TYR A 60 1.18 4.20 22.04
N LEU A 61 1.03 3.02 21.42
CA LEU A 61 -0.25 2.32 21.28
C LEU A 61 -0.15 0.88 21.80
N SER A 62 -1.25 0.37 22.33
CA SER A 62 -1.31 -1.04 22.73
C SER A 62 -1.29 -1.98 21.53
N GLU A 63 -0.78 -3.20 21.74
CA GLU A 63 -0.71 -4.22 20.68
C GLU A 63 -2.07 -4.49 20.02
N ASN A 64 -3.16 -4.46 20.78
CA ASN A 64 -4.52 -4.63 20.28
C ASN A 64 -4.92 -3.52 19.30
N ILE A 65 -4.58 -2.27 19.62
CA ILE A 65 -4.88 -1.11 18.76
C ILE A 65 -4.03 -1.18 17.49
N LEU A 66 -2.74 -1.49 17.61
CA LEU A 66 -1.85 -1.68 16.45
C LEU A 66 -2.36 -2.78 15.53
N PHE A 67 -2.77 -3.92 16.09
CA PHE A 67 -3.33 -5.03 15.32
C PHE A 67 -4.63 -4.64 14.60
N MET A 68 -5.51 -3.89 15.27
CA MET A 68 -6.74 -3.38 14.67
C MET A 68 -6.43 -2.46 13.47
N PHE A 69 -5.55 -1.47 13.64
CA PHE A 69 -5.17 -0.57 12.55
C PHE A 69 -4.49 -1.31 11.40
N GLN A 70 -3.54 -2.20 11.69
CA GLN A 70 -2.87 -3.00 10.67
C GLN A 70 -3.88 -3.83 9.86
N SER A 71 -4.83 -4.48 10.54
CA SER A 71 -5.86 -5.29 9.89
C SER A 71 -6.83 -4.42 9.07
N LEU A 72 -7.21 -3.26 9.60
CA LEU A 72 -8.11 -2.32 8.93
C LEU A 72 -7.51 -1.78 7.62
N PHE A 73 -6.27 -1.28 7.66
CA PHE A 73 -5.61 -0.74 6.47
C PHE A 73 -5.31 -1.83 5.43
N ARG A 74 -4.95 -3.05 5.86
CA ARG A 74 -4.79 -4.19 4.93
C ARG A 74 -6.11 -4.58 4.28
N ALA A 75 -7.18 -4.68 5.06
CA ALA A 75 -8.51 -4.97 4.53
C ALA A 75 -8.94 -3.89 3.53
N ALA A 76 -8.78 -2.60 3.88
CA ALA A 76 -9.07 -1.50 2.99
C ALA A 76 -8.24 -1.56 1.69
N ALA A 77 -6.95 -1.84 1.77
CA ALA A 77 -6.10 -1.99 0.59
C ALA A 77 -6.59 -3.10 -0.35
N LEU A 78 -6.88 -4.28 0.21
CA LEU A 78 -7.36 -5.43 -0.56
C LEU A 78 -8.76 -5.19 -1.12
N SER A 79 -9.65 -4.54 -0.37
CA SER A 79 -10.97 -4.14 -0.85
C SER A 79 -10.87 -3.13 -2.00
N VAL A 80 -10.03 -2.09 -1.86
CA VAL A 80 -9.78 -1.12 -2.95
C VAL A 80 -9.29 -1.85 -4.19
N LEU A 81 -8.30 -2.73 -4.05
CA LEU A 81 -7.78 -3.50 -5.18
C LEU A 81 -8.85 -4.39 -5.84
N ALA A 82 -9.65 -5.11 -5.04
CA ALA A 82 -10.68 -6.01 -5.55
C ALA A 82 -11.82 -5.26 -6.25
N PHE A 83 -12.45 -4.30 -5.56
CA PHE A 83 -13.58 -3.55 -6.10
C PHE A 83 -13.16 -2.60 -7.21
N GLY A 84 -12.01 -1.93 -7.06
CA GLY A 84 -11.46 -1.06 -8.09
C GLY A 84 -11.07 -1.84 -9.34
N GLY A 85 -10.51 -3.05 -9.18
CA GLY A 85 -10.17 -3.94 -10.29
C GLY A 85 -11.41 -4.36 -11.08
N ILE A 86 -12.48 -4.76 -10.38
CA ILE A 86 -13.77 -5.11 -11.00
C ILE A 86 -14.34 -3.91 -11.77
N ARG A 87 -14.36 -2.73 -11.15
CA ARG A 87 -14.89 -1.51 -11.77
C ARG A 87 -14.17 -1.17 -13.07
N ILE A 88 -12.83 -1.20 -13.07
CA ILE A 88 -12.02 -0.88 -14.24
C ILE A 88 -12.17 -1.94 -15.34
N ALA A 89 -12.44 -3.19 -14.97
CA ALA A 89 -12.71 -4.27 -15.93
C ALA A 89 -14.12 -4.19 -16.55
N SER A 90 -15.08 -3.59 -15.82
CA SER A 90 -16.48 -3.44 -16.27
C SER A 90 -16.76 -2.19 -17.11
N GLU A 91 -15.98 -1.12 -16.93
CA GLU A 91 -15.83 -0.04 -17.94
C GLU A 91 -15.04 -0.58 -19.13
#